data_AF-G4ST35-F1
#
_entry.id   AF-G4ST35-F1
#
_cell.length_a   1.000
_cell.length_b   1.000
_cell.length_c   1.000
_cell.angle_alpha   90.00
_cell.angle_beta   90.00
_cell.angle_gamma   90.00
#
_symmetry.space_group_name_H-M   'P 1'
#
loop_
_entity.id
_entity.type
_entity.pdbx_description
1 polymer ?
#
loop_
_entity_poly.entity_id
_entity_poly.type
_entity_poly.pdbx_seq_one_letter_code
_entity_poly.pdbx_strand_id
1 'polypeptide(L)'
;MAGAVEMLLSLLSVEEKFEIAVMPKDKLFDLHFGLGLAIRNAFRLNEPGSKLLASCGTSHPDDASWVIISALWRALPTWEP
;
A
#
# COMPACT_ATOMS: atom_id res chain seq x y z
N MET A 1 -8.58 5.57 -3.86
CA MET A 1 -7.22 5.00 -3.96
C MET A 1 -6.09 6.02 -3.71
N ALA A 2 -5.97 7.10 -4.49
CA ALA A 2 -4.86 8.06 -4.38
C ALA A 2 -4.54 8.53 -2.95
N GLY A 3 -5.54 8.93 -2.16
CA GLY A 3 -5.33 9.38 -0.78
C GLY A 3 -4.70 8.36 0.17
N ALA A 4 -4.84 7.05 -0.06
CA ALA A 4 -4.17 6.05 0.77
C ALA A 4 -2.68 5.96 0.42
N VAL A 5 -2.31 6.13 -0.86
CA VAL A 5 -0.91 6.17 -1.29
C VAL A 5 -0.24 7.43 -0.76
N GLU A 6 -0.90 8.59 -0.87
CA GLU A 6 -0.41 9.86 -0.30
C GLU A 6 -0.21 9.76 1.22
N MET A 7 -1.15 9.14 1.94
CA MET A 7 -0.99 8.90 3.37
C MET A 7 0.24 8.04 3.67
N LEU A 8 0.45 6.93 2.94
CA LEU A 8 1.65 6.10 3.12
C LEU A 8 2.94 6.86 2.79
N LEU A 9 2.94 7.68 1.73
CA LEU A 9 4.07 8.56 1.42
C LEU A 9 4.33 9.59 2.51
N SER A 10 3.32 10.04 3.25
CA SER A 10 3.52 10.95 4.39
C SER A 10 4.00 10.24 5.67
N LEU A 11 3.63 8.97 5.87
CA LEU A 11 3.88 8.24 7.10
C LEU A 11 5.19 7.45 7.11
N LEU A 12 5.60 6.90 5.96
CA LEU A 12 6.82 6.10 5.88
C LEU A 12 8.06 6.98 6.03
N SER A 13 9.08 6.46 6.71
CA SER A 13 10.39 7.11 6.78
C SER A 13 11.06 7.18 5.41
N VAL A 14 12.12 7.99 5.28
CA VAL A 14 12.90 8.06 4.04
C VAL A 14 13.55 6.71 3.73
N GLU A 15 14.01 6.00 4.76
CA GLU A 15 14.63 4.68 4.66
C GLU A 15 13.61 3.64 4.20
N GLU A 16 12.43 3.56 4.81
CA GLU A 16 11.37 2.63 4.42
C GLU A 16 10.93 2.87 2.96
N LYS A 17 10.80 4.13 2.56
CA LYS A 17 10.50 4.51 1.17
C LYS A 17 11.59 4.04 0.22
N PHE A 18 12.85 4.25 0.57
CA PHE A 18 13.98 3.82 -0.26
C PHE A 18 14.01 2.30 -0.41
N GLU A 19 13.87 1.56 0.69
CA GLU A 19 13.83 0.09 0.69
C GLU A 19 12.71 -0.46 -0.19
N ILE A 20 11.51 0.12 -0.11
CA ILE A 20 10.38 -0.27 -0.97
C ILE A 20 10.66 0.11 -2.42
N ALA A 21 11.18 1.32 -2.69
CA ALA A 21 11.41 1.82 -4.06
C ALA A 21 12.38 0.94 -4.86
N VAL A 22 13.43 0.43 -4.22
CA VAL A 22 14.43 -0.43 -4.87
C VAL A 22 14.05 -1.92 -4.87
N MET A 23 12.94 -2.28 -4.23
CA MET A 23 12.48 -3.67 -4.17
C MET A 23 12.07 -4.16 -5.56
N PRO A 24 12.57 -5.33 -6.01
CA PRO A 24 12.07 -5.99 -7.21
C PRO A 24 10.56 -6.24 -7.12
N LYS A 25 9.83 -6.08 -8.23
CA LYS A 25 8.37 -6.26 -8.25
C LYS A 25 7.94 -7.63 -7.75
N ASP A 26 8.70 -8.67 -8.08
CA ASP A 26 8.48 -10.04 -7.64
C ASP A 26 8.80 -10.26 -6.16
N LYS A 27 9.37 -9.28 -5.45
CA LYS A 27 9.61 -9.32 -4.00
C LYS A 27 8.61 -8.52 -3.18
N LEU A 28 7.76 -7.72 -3.82
CA LEU A 28 6.73 -6.95 -3.12
C LEU A 28 5.79 -7.85 -2.29
N PHE A 29 5.63 -9.13 -2.62
CA PHE A 29 4.78 -10.05 -1.85
C PHE A 29 5.30 -10.27 -0.43
N ASP A 30 6.61 -10.11 -0.21
CA ASP A 30 7.23 -10.22 1.12
C ASP A 30 6.67 -9.16 2.09
N LEU A 31 6.10 -8.07 1.56
CA LEU A 31 5.45 -7.01 2.34
C LEU A 31 4.05 -7.40 2.86
N HIS A 32 3.48 -8.54 2.45
CA HIS A 32 2.09 -8.93 2.75
C HIS A 32 1.78 -8.97 4.26
N PHE A 33 2.66 -9.58 5.06
CA PHE A 33 2.45 -9.71 6.51
C PHE A 33 2.97 -8.52 7.32
N GLY A 34 3.83 -7.68 6.74
CA GLY A 34 4.27 -6.43 7.33
C GLY A 34 3.36 -5.28 6.90
N LEU A 35 3.80 -4.51 5.89
CA LEU A 35 3.09 -3.35 5.38
C LEU A 35 1.65 -3.68 4.93
N GLY A 36 1.42 -4.84 4.31
CA GLY A 36 0.09 -5.27 3.87
C GLY A 36 -0.88 -5.49 5.03
N LEU A 37 -0.40 -6.01 6.17
CA LEU A 37 -1.21 -6.11 7.38
C LEU A 37 -1.47 -4.73 7.99
N ALA A 38 -0.46 -3.86 8.05
CA ALA A 38 -0.60 -2.50 8.54
C ALA A 38 -1.64 -1.71 7.73
N ILE A 39 -1.59 -1.80 6.40
CA ILE A 39 -2.57 -1.18 5.47
C ILE A 39 -3.99 -1.69 5.74
N ARG A 40 -4.18 -3.02 5.83
CA ARG A 40 -5.50 -3.61 6.11
C ARG A 40 -6.11 -3.07 7.39
N ASN A 41 -5.29 -2.91 8.43
CA ASN A 41 -5.73 -2.42 9.74
C ASN A 41 -5.97 -0.90 9.73
N ALA A 42 -5.02 -0.12 9.24
CA ALA A 42 -5.09 1.34 9.24
C ALA A 42 -6.27 1.87 8.42
N PHE A 43 -6.53 1.26 7.26
CA PHE A 43 -7.64 1.66 6.39
C PHE A 43 -8.91 0.84 6.59
N ARG A 44 -8.94 -0.02 7.61
CA ARG A 44 -10.12 -0.83 7.97
C ARG A 44 -10.69 -1.60 6.77
N LEU A 45 -9.81 -2.22 5.98
CA LEU A 45 -10.20 -2.93 4.76
C LEU A 45 -11.08 -4.15 5.04
N ASN A 46 -10.97 -4.72 6.24
CA ASN A 46 -11.80 -5.84 6.69
C ASN A 46 -13.22 -5.43 7.11
N GLU A 47 -13.50 -4.12 7.25
CA GLU A 47 -14.83 -3.67 7.66
C GLU A 47 -15.83 -3.75 6.49
N PRO A 48 -17.06 -4.22 6.73
CA PRO A 48 -18.12 -4.20 5.73
C PRO A 48 -18.34 -2.80 5.16
N GLY A 49 -18.47 -2.70 3.84
CA GLY A 49 -18.75 -1.42 3.17
C GLY A 49 -17.54 -0.49 3.01
N SER A 50 -16.31 -0.98 3.19
CA SER A 50 -15.10 -0.21 2.94
C SER A 50 -15.08 0.36 1.51
N LYS A 51 -15.21 1.69 1.40
CA LYS A 51 -15.13 2.40 0.11
C LYS A 51 -13.74 2.29 -0.51
N LEU A 52 -12.71 2.20 0.32
CA LEU A 52 -11.33 2.03 -0.16
C LEU A 52 -11.15 0.66 -0.81
N LEU A 53 -11.63 -0.41 -0.16
CA LEU A 53 -11.65 -1.77 -0.72
C LEU A 53 -12.34 -1.79 -2.09
N ALA A 54 -13.56 -1.22 -2.18
CA ALA A 54 -14.27 -1.11 -3.45
C ALA A 54 -13.47 -0.32 -4.51
N SER A 55 -12.82 0.77 -4.12
CA SER A 55 -11.98 1.56 -5.04
C SER A 55 -10.71 0.83 -5.50
N CYS A 56 -10.30 -0.24 -4.81
CA CYS A 56 -9.21 -1.12 -5.26
C CYS A 56 -9.68 -2.13 -6.32
N GLY A 57 -10.98 -2.21 -6.60
CA GLY A 57 -11.55 -3.12 -7.60
C GLY A 57 -11.60 -4.59 -7.19
N THR A 58 -11.53 -4.88 -5.88
CA THR A 58 -11.56 -6.24 -5.32
C THR A 58 -12.45 -6.29 -4.09
N SER A 59 -12.95 -7.49 -3.77
CA SER A 59 -13.69 -7.79 -2.54
C SER A 59 -12.81 -8.36 -1.42
N HIS A 60 -11.54 -8.68 -1.71
CA HIS A 60 -10.65 -9.30 -0.73
C HIS A 60 -9.68 -8.26 -0.14
N PRO A 61 -9.64 -8.06 1.19
CA PRO A 61 -8.76 -7.09 1.85
C PRO A 61 -7.27 -7.28 1.53
N ASP A 62 -6.83 -8.52 1.31
CA ASP A 62 -5.44 -8.83 0.97
C ASP A 62 -5.08 -8.42 -0.45
N ASP A 63 -6.00 -8.60 -1.40
CA ASP A 63 -5.81 -8.13 -2.77
C ASP A 63 -5.81 -6.60 -2.79
N ALA A 64 -6.66 -5.97 -1.98
CA ALA A 64 -6.66 -4.52 -1.86
C ALA A 64 -5.33 -4.02 -1.30
N SER A 65 -4.81 -4.60 -0.21
CA SER A 65 -3.50 -4.16 0.30
C SER A 65 -2.36 -4.36 -0.71
N TRP A 66 -2.42 -5.42 -1.52
CA TRP A 66 -1.52 -5.61 -2.65
C TRP A 66 -1.63 -4.51 -3.73
N VAL A 67 -2.85 -4.13 -4.11
CA VAL A 67 -3.10 -3.02 -5.04
C VAL A 67 -2.50 -1.71 -4.51
N ILE A 68 -2.64 -1.46 -3.21
CA ILE A 68 -2.10 -0.27 -2.53
C ILE A 68 -0.58 -0.29 -2.54
N ILE A 69 0.05 -1.40 -2.14
CA ILE A 69 1.51 -1.57 -2.16
C ILE A 69 2.05 -1.39 -3.58
N SER A 70 1.40 -1.97 -4.58
CA SER A 70 1.79 -1.84 -5.99
C SER A 70 1.64 -0.41 -6.51
N ALA A 71 0.68 0.36 -6.00
CA ALA A 71 0.52 1.78 -6.34
C ALA A 71 1.57 2.65 -5.66
N LEU A 72 1.84 2.41 -4.37
CA LEU A 72 2.91 3.06 -3.61
C LEU A 72 4.27 2.84 -4.29
N TRP A 73 4.62 1.58 -4.58
CA TRP A 73 5.88 1.21 -5.24
C TRP A 73 6.09 1.96 -6.56
N ARG A 74 5.05 2.13 -7.37
CA ARG A 74 5.12 2.89 -8.63
C ARG A 74 5.27 4.40 -8.44
N ALA A 75 4.82 4.95 -7.31
CA ALA A 75 4.88 6.38 -7.02
C ALA A 75 6.24 6.81 -6.43
N LEU A 76 6.91 5.91 -5.70
CA LEU A 76 8.15 6.22 -4.98
C LEU A 76 9.31 6.75 -5.86
N PRO A 77 9.57 6.23 -7.07
CA PRO A 77 10.68 6.74 -7.90
C PRO A 77 10.54 8.20 -8.34
N THR A 78 9.32 8.75 -8.30
CA THR A 78 9.01 10.13 -8.66
C THR A 78 8.61 10.97 -7.44
N TRP A 79 8.72 10.41 -6.24
CA TRP A 79 8.32 11.10 -5.01
C TRP A 79 9.45 12.05 -4.57
N GLU A 80 9.09 13.32 -4.38
CA GLU A 80 9.92 14.34 -3.74
C GLU A 80 9.24 14.76 -2.42
N PRO A 81 10.00 15.01 -1.33
CA PRO A 81 9.45 15.37 -0.02
C PRO A 81 8.63 16.67 0.02
#